data_AF-A0A1Y4LJ24-F1
#
_entry.id   AF-A0A1Y4LJ24-F1
#
_cell.length_a   1.000
_cell.length_b   1.000
_cell.length_c   1.000
_cell.angle_alpha   90.00
_cell.angle_beta   90.00
_cell.angle_gamma   90.00
#
_symmetry.space_group_name_H-M   'P 1'
#
loop_
_entity.id
_entity.type
_entity.pdbx_description
1 polymer ?
#
loop_
_entity_poly.entity_id
_entity_poly.type
_entity_poly.pdbx_seq_one_letter_code
_entity_poly.pdbx_strand_id
1 'polypeptide(L)' 'MRLIILGAGGYGHVIEDMAIQSEKYGDILFLDDNSQDKCSTFLQYKKEDTEFYPAFGNNAIRMEWLRRLEENQCRIASFV' A
#
# COMPACT_ATOMS: atom_id res chain seq x y z
N MET A 1 -12.82 -4.84 3.35
CA MET A 1 -11.36 -4.80 3.62
C MET A 1 -10.84 -3.39 3.40
N ARG A 2 -9.69 -3.05 3.97
CA ARG A 2 -8.99 -1.78 3.78
C ARG A 2 -7.69 -2.01 2.99
N LEU A 3 -7.35 -1.09 2.11
CA LEU A 3 -6.06 -1.04 1.41
C LEU A 3 -5.25 0.18 1.84
N ILE A 4 -3.98 -0.02 2.16
CA ILE A 4 -2.99 1.04 2.36
C ILE A 4 -1.99 1.01 1.20
N ILE A 5 -1.96 2.06 0.40
CA ILE A 5 -1.05 2.23 -0.73
C ILE A 5 0.16 3.06 -0.25
N LEU A 6 1.37 2.51 -0.37
CA LEU A 6 2.61 3.23 -0.05
C LEU A 6 3.13 3.90 -1.33
N GLY A 7 3.11 5.23 -1.34
CA GLY A 7 3.43 6.09 -2.48
C GLY A 7 2.17 6.63 -3.16
N ALA A 8 1.98 7.96 -3.11
CA ALA A 8 0.88 8.69 -3.74
C ALA A 8 1.27 9.28 -5.11
N GLY A 9 2.21 8.62 -5.81
CA GLY A 9 2.58 8.99 -7.18
C GLY A 9 1.60 8.44 -8.21
N GLY A 10 1.85 8.71 -9.50
CA GLY A 10 0.97 8.24 -10.58
C GLY A 10 0.74 6.72 -10.59
N TYR A 11 1.74 5.92 -10.23
CA TYR A 11 1.56 4.47 -10.08
C TYR A 11 0.64 4.09 -8.91
N GLY A 12 0.67 4.86 -7.82
CA GLY A 12 -0.25 4.70 -6.69
C GLY A 12 -1.70 4.88 -7.09
N HIS A 13 -2.00 5.89 -7.90
CA HIS A 13 -3.36 6.09 -8.41
C HIS A 13 -3.83 5.01 -9.39
N VAL A 14 -2.93 4.42 -10.19
CA VAL A 14 -3.29 3.24 -11.00
C VAL A 14 -3.68 2.06 -10.10
N ILE A 15 -2.98 1.84 -9.00
CA ILE A 15 -3.31 0.80 -8.02
C ILE A 15 -4.64 1.10 -7.31
N GLU A 16 -4.89 2.36 -6.96
CA GLU A 16 -6.18 2.80 -6.42
C GLU A 16 -7.32 2.51 -7.39
N ASP A 17 -7.19 2.85 -8.67
CA ASP A 17 -8.20 2.56 -9.70
C ASP A 17 -8.49 1.06 -9.82
N MET A 18 -7.44 0.22 -9.81
CA MET A 18 -7.60 -1.24 -9.81
C MET A 18 -8.29 -1.74 -8.54
N ALA A 19 -7.95 -1.19 -7.38
CA ALA A 19 -8.55 -1.54 -6.10
C ALA A 19 -10.03 -1.16 -6.05
N ILE A 20 -10.42 0.01 -6.57
CA ILE A 20 -11.81 0.45 -6.71
C ILE A 20 -12.58 -0.51 -7.62
N GLN A 21 -12.03 -0.84 -8.79
CA GLN A 21 -12.67 -1.75 -9.75
C GLN A 21 -12.83 -3.18 -9.23
N SER A 22 -11.98 -3.60 -8.28
CA SER A 22 -12.10 -4.91 -7.66
C SER A 22 -13.30 -5.05 -6.71
N GLU A 23 -13.88 -3.93 -6.26
CA GLU A 23 -14.95 -3.85 -5.24
C GLU A 23 -14.61 -4.55 -3.89
N LYS A 24 -13.36 -4.99 -3.70
CA LYS A 24 -12.88 -5.71 -2.51
C LYS A 24 -12.69 -4.78 -1.31
N TYR A 25 -12.30 -3.53 -1.57
CA TYR A 25 -11.90 -2.59 -0.54
C TYR A 25 -12.98 -1.54 -0.32
N GLY A 26 -13.43 -1.41 0.93
CA GLY A 26 -14.38 -0.37 1.33
C GLY A 26 -13.70 0.93 1.78
N ASP A 27 -12.37 0.91 1.90
CA ASP A 27 -11.55 2.03 2.33
C ASP A 27 -10.14 1.89 1.71
N ILE A 28 -9.63 2.96 1.11
CA ILE A 28 -8.33 3.02 0.45
C ILE A 28 -7.63 4.28 0.93
N LEU A 29 -6.41 4.14 1.45
CA LEU A 29 -5.62 5.24 2.01
C LEU A 29 -4.21 5.24 1.42
N PHE A 30 -3.63 6.43 1.31
CA PHE A 30 -2.24 6.60 0.90
C PHE A 30 -1.34 6.94 2.09
N LEU A 31 -0.14 6.38 2.08
CA LEU A 31 1.00 6.89 2.85
C LEU A 31 2.05 7.38 1.85
N ASP A 32 2.57 8.59 2.05
CA ASP A 32 3.59 9.19 1.20
C ASP A 32 4.57 10.02 2.03
N ASP A 33 5.86 9.89 1.76
CA ASP A 33 6.89 10.59 2.53
C ASP A 33 6.90 12.12 2.29
N ASN A 34 6.22 12.61 1.26
CA ASN A 34 5.97 14.04 1.02
C ASN A 34 4.68 14.55 1.68
N SER A 35 3.93 13.67 2.35
CA SER A 35 2.70 14.01 3.05
C SER A 35 2.89 13.98 4.58
N GLN A 36 1.81 14.29 5.31
CA GLN A 36 1.81 14.16 6.76
C GLN A 36 1.91 12.68 7.21
N ASP A 37 1.25 11.79 6.47
CA ASP A 37 1.22 10.35 6.74
C ASP A 37 2.32 9.64 5.96
N LYS A 38 3.46 9.45 6.61
CA LYS A 38 4.67 8.90 5.98
C LYS A 38 4.59 7.40 5.74
N CYS A 39 5.30 6.90 4.74
CA CYS A 39 5.36 5.45 4.48
C CYS A 39 5.91 4.69 5.70
N SER A 40 6.85 5.29 6.44
CA SER A 40 7.45 4.70 7.63
C SER A 40 6.48 4.45 8.79
N THR A 41 5.30 5.09 8.79
CA THR A 41 4.27 4.89 9.84
C THR A 41 3.29 3.76 9.53
N PHE A 42 3.50 2.98 8.46
CA PHE A 42 2.59 1.93 7.99
C PHE A 42 2.14 0.93 9.07
N LEU A 43 3.00 0.62 10.04
CA LEU A 43 2.67 -0.32 11.12
C LEU A 43 1.47 0.14 11.97
N GLN A 44 1.22 1.44 12.06
CA GLN A 44 0.05 1.98 12.78
C GLN A 44 -1.27 1.59 12.13
N TYR A 45 -1.23 1.23 10.85
CA TYR A 45 -2.38 0.82 10.05
C TYR A 45 -2.54 -0.71 10.01
N LYS A 46 -1.63 -1.49 10.60
CA LYS A 46 -1.69 -2.96 10.58
C LYS A 46 -2.87 -3.45 11.42
N LYS A 47 -3.90 -3.97 10.74
CA LYS A 47 -5.07 -4.63 11.32
C LYS A 47 -5.41 -5.89 10.54
N GLU A 48 -6.27 -6.73 11.08
CA GLU A 48 -6.67 -7.99 10.44
C GLU A 48 -7.38 -7.78 9.08
N ASP A 49 -8.06 -6.67 8.89
CA ASP A 49 -8.80 -6.34 7.68
C ASP A 49 -8.03 -5.46 6.70
N THR A 50 -6.74 -5.22 6.97
CA THR A 50 -5.90 -4.29 6.21
C THR A 50 -4.86 -5.02 5.36
N GLU A 51 -4.82 -4.69 4.08
CA GLU A 51 -3.75 -5.06 3.15
C GLU A 51 -2.93 -3.83 2.76
N PHE A 52 -1.69 -4.08 2.34
CA PHE A 52 -0.75 -3.05 1.93
C PHE A 52 -0.29 -3.29 0.49
N TYR A 53 0.02 -2.21 -0.24
CA TYR A 53 0.67 -2.31 -1.53
C TYR A 53 1.75 -1.22 -1.72
N PRO A 54 3.02 -1.58 -1.97
CA PRO A 54 4.06 -0.61 -2.25
C PRO A 54 4.03 -0.13 -3.70
N ALA A 55 3.31 0.97 -3.97
CA ALA A 55 3.14 1.56 -5.29
C ALA A 55 4.31 2.50 -5.70
N PHE A 56 5.55 2.04 -5.51
CA PHE A 56 6.73 2.75 -5.97
C PHE A 56 7.08 2.36 -7.40
N GLY A 57 7.25 3.34 -8.30
CA GLY A 57 7.69 3.08 -9.68
C GLY A 57 9.13 2.52 -9.76
N ASN A 58 9.97 2.86 -8.79
CA ASN A 58 11.32 2.30 -8.68
C ASN A 58 11.27 0.87 -8.12
N ASN A 59 11.69 -0.11 -8.92
CA ASN A 59 11.65 -1.53 -8.56
C ASN A 59 12.48 -1.86 -7.31
N ALA A 60 13.64 -1.23 -7.11
CA ALA A 60 14.49 -1.50 -5.94
C ALA A 60 13.80 -1.05 -4.65
N ILE A 61 13.20 0.15 -4.67
CA ILE A 61 12.40 0.68 -3.54
C ILE A 61 11.18 -0.22 -3.29
N ARG A 62 10.47 -0.62 -4.36
CA ARG A 62 9.31 -1.51 -4.23
C ARG A 62 9.67 -2.86 -3.59
N MET A 63 10.78 -3.47 -4.01
CA MET A 63 11.26 -4.74 -3.44
C MET A 63 11.68 -4.59 -1.97
N GLU A 64 12.33 -3.50 -1.61
CA GLU A 64 12.67 -3.20 -0.20
C GLU A 64 11.41 -3.11 0.67
N TRP A 65 10.38 -2.41 0.19
CA TRP A 65 9.12 -2.32 0.92
C TRP A 65 8.36 -3.63 1.01
N LEU A 66 8.36 -4.44 -0.05
CA LEU A 66 7.76 -5.79 0.01
C LEU A 66 8.42 -6.62 1.12
N ARG A 67 9.76 -6.63 1.21
CA ARG A 67 10.48 -7.33 2.29
C ARG A 67 10.09 -6.80 3.66
N ARG A 68 10.06 -5.47 3.84
CA ARG A 68 9.64 -4.86 5.12
C ARG A 68 8.22 -5.26 5.52
N LEU A 69 7.29 -5.30 4.57
CA LEU A 69 5.93 -5.74 4.83
C LEU A 69 5.87 -7.22 5.22
N GLU A 70 6.62 -8.09 4.53
CA GLU A 70 6.75 -9.52 4.85
C GLU A 70 7.36 -9.77 6.24
N GLU A 71 8.47 -9.11 6.55
CA GLU A 71 9.16 -9.18 7.86
C GLU A 71 8.23 -8.77 9.01
N ASN A 72 7.35 -7.81 8.75
CA ASN A 72 6.34 -7.35 9.70
C ASN A 72 5.02 -8.12 9.62
N GLN A 73 4.95 -9.22 8.85
CA GLN A 73 3.76 -10.07 8.69
C GLN A 73 2.51 -9.26 8.28
N CYS A 74 2.69 -8.27 7.43
CA CYS A 74 1.59 -7.54 6.81
C CYS A 74 0.97 -8.36 5.68
N ARG A 75 -0.34 -8.20 5.47
CA ARG A 75 -1.00 -8.78 4.29
C ARG A 75 -0.71 -7.88 3.10
N ILE A 76 -0.22 -8.45 2.00
CA ILE A 76 0.16 -7.72 0.80
C ILE A 76 -0.91 -7.95 -0.27
N ALA A 77 -1.45 -6.86 -0.82
CA ALA A 77 -2.43 -6.94 -1.89
C ALA A 77 -1.79 -7.46 -3.18
N SER A 78 -2.58 -8.20 -3.97
CA SER A 78 -2.19 -8.66 -5.30
C SER A 78 -3.29 -8.30 -6.27
N PHE A 79 -2.91 -7.74 -7.42
CA PHE A 79 -3.80 -7.36 -8.51
C PHE A 79 -3.45 -8.24 -9.70
N VAL A 80 -4.40 -9.06 -10.13
CA VAL A 80 -4.29 -10.00 -11.26
C VAL A 80 -5.14 -9.53 -12.43
#